data_AF-A0A4S8L8U6-F1
#
_entry.id   AF-A0A4S8L8U6-F1
#
_cell.length_a   1.000
_cell.length_b   1.000
_cell.length_c   1.000
_cell.angle_alpha   90.00
_cell.angle_beta   90.00
_cell.angle_gamma   90.00
#
_symmetry.space_group_name_H-M   'P 1'
#
loop_
_entity.id
_entity.type
_entity.pdbx_description
1 polymer ?
#
loop_
_entity_poly.entity_id
_entity_poly.type
_entity_poly.pdbx_seq_one_letter_code
_entity_poly.pdbx_strand_id
1 'polypeptide(L)'
;MPCQTNPQPTFRVSLSSHENSREKITPCSPTKRALARYMHEKDGFKLQDIGNELNIHRTTVSRNLKDVSVTGNPYLWAKPTKSGRPKRISDAVMTELINVIQMGQAQDGEDARLQNSVSGSIECWFEGKKKEEEALFDASEQAEEVGVG
;
A
#
# COMPACT_ATOMS: atom_id res chain seq x y z
N MET A 1 -54.22 -41.03 30.64
CA MET A 1 -52.90 -40.68 30.06
C MET A 1 -53.03 -40.65 28.53
N PRO A 2 -53.13 -39.46 27.93
CA PRO A 2 -52.48 -39.24 26.64
C PRO A 2 -51.52 -38.04 26.69
N CYS A 3 -50.34 -38.27 26.11
CA CYS A 3 -49.19 -37.39 26.05
C CYS A 3 -49.45 -36.15 25.16
N GLN A 4 -49.19 -34.98 25.72
CA GLN A 4 -49.16 -33.71 25.01
C GLN A 4 -47.95 -33.65 24.08
N THR A 5 -48.17 -33.38 22.79
CA THR A 5 -47.11 -33.07 21.83
C THR A 5 -46.88 -31.55 21.83
N ASN A 6 -45.82 -31.12 22.52
CA ASN A 6 -45.30 -29.75 22.42
C ASN A 6 -44.64 -29.56 21.03
N PRO A 7 -45.06 -28.59 20.20
CA PRO A 7 -44.29 -28.23 19.01
C PRO A 7 -42.99 -27.54 19.45
N GLN A 8 -41.86 -28.05 18.96
CA GLN A 8 -40.54 -27.46 19.22
C GLN A 8 -40.46 -26.02 18.67
N PRO A 9 -39.77 -25.11 19.38
CA PRO A 9 -39.50 -23.78 18.85
C PRO A 9 -38.51 -23.90 17.69
N THR A 10 -38.98 -23.61 16.48
CA THR A 10 -38.12 -23.41 15.30
C THR A 10 -37.25 -22.18 15.56
N PHE A 11 -35.99 -22.43 15.96
CA PHE A 11 -34.99 -21.38 16.05
C PHE A 11 -34.69 -20.90 14.63
N ARG A 12 -35.34 -19.80 14.24
CA ARG A 12 -35.06 -19.11 12.99
C ARG A 12 -33.69 -18.46 13.15
N VAL A 13 -32.64 -19.12 12.68
CA VAL A 13 -31.31 -18.53 12.60
C VAL A 13 -31.39 -17.37 11.62
N SER A 14 -31.58 -16.17 12.15
CA SER A 14 -31.38 -14.92 11.43
C SER A 14 -29.92 -14.88 11.01
N LEU A 15 -29.64 -15.28 9.78
CA LEU A 15 -28.41 -15.01 9.06
C LEU A 15 -28.25 -13.49 9.02
N SER A 16 -27.57 -12.93 10.01
CA SER A 16 -27.11 -11.56 9.94
C SER A 16 -26.19 -11.46 8.73
N SER A 17 -26.59 -10.61 7.79
CA SER A 17 -25.80 -10.23 6.63
C SER A 17 -24.45 -9.73 7.12
N HIS A 18 -23.41 -10.57 7.03
CA HIS A 18 -22.03 -10.12 7.13
C HIS A 18 -21.76 -9.24 5.92
N GLU A 19 -21.99 -7.95 6.13
CA GLU A 19 -21.57 -6.88 5.27
C GLU A 19 -20.06 -7.01 5.09
N ASN A 20 -19.64 -7.53 3.93
CA ASN A 20 -18.25 -7.62 3.52
C ASN A 20 -17.74 -6.21 3.22
N SER A 21 -17.61 -5.38 4.24
CA SER A 21 -16.77 -4.18 4.14
C SER A 21 -15.37 -4.71 3.86
N ARG A 22 -14.91 -4.55 2.61
CA ARG A 22 -13.52 -4.76 2.24
C ARG A 22 -12.68 -3.71 2.96
N GLU A 23 -12.47 -3.92 4.25
CA GLU A 23 -11.54 -3.13 5.03
C GLU A 23 -10.20 -3.19 4.29
N LYS A 24 -9.69 -2.01 3.93
CA LYS A 24 -8.36 -1.90 3.35
C LYS A 24 -7.40 -2.51 4.36
N ILE A 25 -6.88 -3.70 4.04
CA ILE A 25 -5.91 -4.39 4.90
C ILE A 25 -4.63 -3.57 4.86
N THR A 26 -4.45 -2.70 5.85
CA THR A 26 -3.22 -1.94 6.01
C THR A 26 -2.07 -2.92 6.24
N PRO A 27 -1.00 -2.86 5.43
CA PRO A 27 0.15 -3.75 5.61
C PRO A 27 0.76 -3.56 7.00
N CYS A 28 1.04 -4.69 7.66
CA CYS A 28 1.56 -4.70 9.01
C CYS A 28 3.01 -4.17 9.03
N SER A 29 3.35 -3.34 10.02
CA SER A 29 4.72 -2.84 10.15
C SER A 29 5.70 -3.98 10.48
N PRO A 30 6.99 -3.87 10.07
CA PRO A 30 7.99 -4.88 10.37
C PRO A 30 8.13 -5.19 11.87
N THR A 31 8.02 -4.17 12.73
CA THR A 31 8.06 -4.31 14.18
C THR A 31 6.92 -5.19 14.69
N LYS A 32 5.69 -4.95 14.22
CA LYS A 32 4.53 -5.77 14.59
C LYS A 32 4.66 -7.21 14.07
N ARG A 33 5.27 -7.41 12.88
CA ARG A 33 5.56 -8.76 12.35
C ARG A 33 6.59 -9.50 13.21
N ALA A 34 7.66 -8.82 13.64
CA ALA A 34 8.67 -9.38 14.53
C ALA A 34 8.07 -9.76 15.89
N LEU A 35 7.25 -8.87 16.46
CA LEU A 35 6.57 -9.11 17.74
C LEU A 35 5.57 -10.29 17.63
N ALA A 36 4.76 -10.34 16.57
CA ALA A 36 3.86 -11.46 16.32
C ALA A 36 4.61 -12.81 16.24
N ARG A 37 5.79 -12.84 15.60
CA ARG A 37 6.65 -14.02 15.54
C ARG A 37 7.13 -14.41 16.94
N TYR A 38 7.61 -13.44 17.72
CA TYR A 38 8.09 -13.68 19.08
C TYR A 38 6.98 -14.27 19.96
N MET A 39 5.80 -13.65 20.00
CA MET A 39 4.65 -14.14 20.77
C MET A 39 4.23 -15.56 20.36
N HIS A 40 4.33 -15.90 19.08
CA HIS A 40 3.98 -17.23 18.60
C HIS A 40 5.04 -18.29 18.94
N GLU A 41 6.32 -18.00 18.69
CA GLU A 41 7.41 -18.98 18.81
C GLU A 41 7.96 -19.10 20.24
N LYS A 42 7.97 -18.01 21.01
CA LYS A 42 8.52 -17.98 22.37
C LYS A 42 7.45 -18.11 23.44
N ASP A 43 6.36 -17.36 23.28
CA ASP A 43 5.31 -17.31 24.30
C ASP A 43 4.16 -18.30 24.02
N GLY A 44 4.14 -18.93 22.84
CA GLY A 44 3.14 -19.95 22.48
C GLY A 44 1.73 -19.41 22.25
N PHE A 45 1.58 -18.10 21.98
CA PHE A 45 0.28 -17.48 21.80
C PHE A 45 -0.45 -18.00 20.55
N LYS A 46 -1.78 -18.11 20.64
CA LYS A 46 -2.63 -18.44 19.50
C LYS A 46 -2.81 -17.22 18.61
N LEU A 47 -3.12 -17.46 17.33
CA LEU A 47 -3.28 -16.41 16.32
C LEU A 47 -4.34 -15.36 16.69
N GLN A 48 -5.38 -15.77 17.41
CA GLN A 48 -6.44 -14.87 17.84
C GLN A 48 -5.97 -13.93 18.94
N ASP A 49 -5.23 -14.44 19.92
CA ASP A 49 -4.70 -13.66 21.04
C ASP A 49 -3.66 -12.65 20.54
N ILE A 50 -2.78 -13.06 19.61
CA ILE A 50 -1.82 -12.14 18.95
C ILE A 50 -2.55 -11.05 18.17
N GLY A 51 -3.66 -11.39 17.51
CA GLY A 51 -4.46 -10.43 16.77
C GLY A 51 -5.11 -9.39 17.68
N ASN A 52 -5.63 -9.83 18.82
CA ASN A 52 -6.20 -8.95 19.82
C ASN A 52 -5.13 -8.02 20.43
N GLU A 53 -3.98 -8.57 20.81
CA GLU A 53 -2.89 -7.81 21.44
C GLU A 53 -2.30 -6.74 20.50
N LEU A 54 -2.06 -7.11 19.23
CA LEU A 54 -1.42 -6.21 18.27
C LEU A 54 -2.42 -5.32 17.51
N ASN A 55 -3.71 -5.49 17.81
CA ASN A 55 -4.84 -4.92 17.07
C ASN A 55 -4.70 -5.18 15.56
N ILE A 56 -4.56 -6.46 15.20
CA ILE A 56 -4.40 -6.95 13.83
C ILE A 56 -5.42 -8.06 13.60
N HIS A 57 -6.12 -8.03 12.47
CA HIS A 57 -7.01 -9.12 12.12
C HIS A 57 -6.28 -10.48 12.03
N ARG A 58 -6.89 -11.54 12.58
CA ARG A 58 -6.30 -12.89 12.67
C ARG A 58 -5.72 -13.41 11.34
N THR A 59 -6.38 -13.16 10.21
CA THR A 59 -5.90 -13.59 8.89
C THR A 59 -4.60 -12.89 8.48
N THR A 60 -4.44 -11.63 8.86
CA THR A 60 -3.22 -10.85 8.65
C THR A 60 -2.09 -11.38 9.52
N VAL A 61 -2.36 -11.76 10.78
CA VAL A 61 -1.38 -12.45 11.64
C VAL A 61 -0.90 -13.76 10.99
N SER A 62 -1.84 -14.59 10.53
CA SER A 62 -1.52 -15.86 9.86
C SER A 62 -0.67 -15.66 8.61
N ARG A 63 -1.02 -14.69 7.75
CA ARG A 63 -0.23 -14.37 6.54
C ARG A 63 1.17 -13.88 6.91
N ASN A 64 1.28 -12.97 7.88
CA ASN A 64 2.57 -12.44 8.34
C ASN A 64 3.49 -13.56 8.86
N LEU A 65 2.97 -14.46 9.71
CA LEU A 65 3.77 -15.57 10.24
C LEU A 65 4.23 -16.51 9.12
N LYS A 66 3.36 -16.79 8.15
CA LYS A 66 3.74 -17.57 6.96
C LYS A 66 4.84 -16.87 6.16
N ASP A 67 4.71 -15.58 5.91
CA ASP A 67 5.74 -14.82 5.19
C ASP A 67 7.08 -14.88 5.92
N VAL A 68 7.08 -14.70 7.24
CA VAL A 68 8.31 -14.78 8.06
C VAL A 68 8.89 -16.19 8.10
N SER A 69 8.07 -17.24 8.09
CA SER A 69 8.57 -18.62 8.00
C SER A 69 9.24 -18.91 6.65
N VAL A 70 8.79 -18.25 5.56
CA VAL A 70 9.36 -18.41 4.23
C VAL A 70 10.64 -17.58 4.08
N THR A 71 10.65 -16.35 4.55
CA THR A 71 11.81 -15.44 4.40
C THR A 71 12.86 -15.62 5.49
N GLY A 72 12.50 -16.18 6.64
CA GLY A 72 13.31 -16.17 7.86
C GLY A 72 13.45 -14.78 8.51
N ASN A 73 12.94 -13.72 7.87
CA ASN A 73 13.19 -12.33 8.22
C ASN A 73 11.88 -11.52 8.31
N PRO A 74 11.54 -10.95 9.48
CA PRO A 74 10.31 -10.17 9.68
C PRO A 74 10.24 -8.85 8.93
N TYR A 75 11.37 -8.34 8.43
CA TYR A 75 11.46 -7.12 7.63
C TYR A 75 11.24 -7.37 6.14
N LEU A 76 11.39 -8.61 5.69
CA LEU A 76 11.21 -8.97 4.28
C LEU A 76 9.82 -9.55 4.06
N TRP A 77 9.19 -9.14 2.96
CA TRP A 77 7.96 -9.75 2.48
C TRP A 77 8.32 -10.96 1.61
N ALA A 78 7.54 -12.03 1.71
CA ALA A 78 7.71 -13.15 0.80
C ALA A 78 7.42 -12.65 -0.62
N LYS A 79 8.39 -12.82 -1.54
CA LYS A 79 8.17 -12.46 -2.94
C LYS A 79 6.98 -13.28 -3.45
N PRO A 80 6.08 -12.69 -4.26
CA PRO A 80 5.04 -13.46 -4.91
C PRO A 80 5.70 -14.61 -5.67
N THR A 81 5.30 -15.84 -5.35
CA THR A 81 5.86 -17.07 -5.92
C THR A 81 5.66 -17.14 -7.43
N LYS A 82 4.72 -16.35 -7.95
CA LYS A 82 4.53 -16.13 -9.38
C LYS A 82 5.42 -14.97 -9.82
N SER A 83 6.68 -15.25 -10.13
CA SER A 83 7.35 -14.46 -11.16
C SER A 83 6.50 -14.62 -12.42
N GLY A 84 5.94 -13.51 -12.92
CA GLY A 84 5.30 -13.53 -14.23
C GLY A 84 6.33 -14.08 -15.21
N ARG A 85 6.01 -15.19 -15.89
CA ARG A 85 6.90 -15.72 -16.92
C ARG A 85 7.06 -14.63 -17.98
N PRO A 86 8.29 -14.18 -18.30
CA PRO A 86 8.49 -13.27 -19.41
C PRO A 86 7.80 -13.85 -20.64
N LYS A 87 6.84 -13.09 -21.21
CA LYS A 87 6.20 -13.50 -22.45
C LYS A 87 7.24 -13.32 -23.55
N ARG A 88 7.54 -14.40 -24.27
CA ARG A 88 8.39 -14.32 -25.46
C ARG A 88 7.65 -13.49 -26.50
N ILE A 89 8.24 -12.37 -26.89
CA ILE A 89 7.76 -11.54 -28.00
C ILE A 89 8.11 -12.29 -29.28
N SER A 90 7.22 -12.29 -30.28
CA SER A 90 7.52 -12.91 -31.58
C SER A 90 8.51 -12.05 -32.37
N ASP A 91 9.27 -12.66 -33.27
CA ASP A 91 10.28 -11.95 -34.05
C ASP A 91 9.67 -10.83 -34.92
N ALA A 92 8.44 -11.02 -35.39
CA ALA A 92 7.69 -9.99 -36.11
C ALA A 92 7.41 -8.74 -35.23
N VAL A 93 6.97 -8.95 -33.98
CA VAL A 93 6.71 -7.85 -33.04
C VAL A 93 8.02 -7.20 -32.60
N MET A 94 9.10 -7.97 -32.45
CA MET A 94 10.44 -7.39 -32.20
C MET A 94 10.91 -6.52 -33.37
N THR A 95 10.69 -6.95 -34.59
CA THR A 95 11.07 -6.18 -35.80
C THR A 95 10.29 -4.88 -35.90
N GLU A 96 8.99 -4.93 -35.61
CA GLU A 96 8.13 -3.74 -35.56
C GLU A 96 8.59 -2.75 -34.48
N LEU A 97 8.88 -3.23 -33.26
CA LEU A 97 9.40 -2.40 -32.18
C LEU A 97 10.73 -1.73 -32.55
N ILE A 98 11.66 -2.46 -33.18
CA ILE A 98 12.93 -1.90 -33.64
C ILE A 98 12.69 -0.79 -34.66
N ASN A 99 11.76 -0.98 -35.60
CA ASN A 99 11.42 0.04 -36.59
C ASN A 99 10.83 1.29 -35.93
N VAL A 100 9.93 1.13 -34.96
CA VAL A 100 9.33 2.25 -34.21
C VAL A 100 10.40 3.03 -33.43
N ILE A 101 11.39 2.35 -32.85
CA ILE A 101 12.53 2.98 -32.19
C ILE A 101 13.39 3.75 -33.21
N GLN A 102 13.72 3.14 -34.35
CA GLN A 102 14.53 3.77 -35.39
C GLN A 102 13.86 5.00 -36.02
N MET A 103 12.53 4.99 -36.14
CA MET A 103 11.76 6.14 -36.64
C MET A 103 11.58 7.25 -35.58
N GLY A 104 12.12 7.08 -34.37
CA GLY A 104 11.94 8.04 -33.27
C GLY A 104 10.50 8.14 -32.77
N GLN A 105 9.67 7.14 -33.08
CA GLN A 105 8.26 7.08 -32.68
C GLN A 105 8.07 6.30 -31.37
N ALA A 106 9.11 5.62 -30.89
CA ALA A 106 9.09 4.98 -29.58
C ALA A 106 9.10 6.04 -28.48
N GLN A 107 8.10 6.00 -27.61
CA GLN A 107 8.07 6.79 -26.38
C GLN A 107 8.48 5.90 -25.21
N ASP A 108 9.31 6.43 -24.33
CA ASP A 108 9.60 5.74 -23.08
C ASP A 108 8.36 5.76 -22.17
N GLY A 109 8.19 4.71 -21.37
CA GLY A 109 7.08 4.60 -20.44
C GLY A 109 7.10 5.68 -19.35
N GLU A 110 8.26 6.31 -19.12
CA GLU A 110 8.42 7.45 -18.24
C GLU A 110 7.79 8.74 -18.83
N ASP A 111 7.98 8.98 -20.14
CA ASP A 111 7.43 10.16 -20.84
C ASP A 111 5.92 10.07 -21.07
N ALA A 112 5.37 8.86 -21.26
CA ALA A 112 3.93 8.64 -21.41
C ALA A 112 3.13 9.03 -20.14
N ARG A 113 3.77 9.04 -18.96
CA ARG A 113 3.14 9.50 -17.71
C ARG A 113 3.08 11.02 -17.60
N LEU A 114 4.03 11.74 -18.21
CA LEU A 114 4.07 13.20 -18.15
C LEU A 114 2.94 13.83 -18.98
N GLN A 115 2.55 13.25 -20.11
CA GLN A 115 1.49 13.84 -20.94
C GLN A 115 0.06 13.66 -20.38
N ASN A 116 -0.19 12.67 -19.52
CA ASN A 116 -1.49 12.52 -18.85
C ASN A 116 -1.62 13.33 -17.55
N SER A 117 -0.55 14.00 -17.11
CA SER A 117 -0.53 14.85 -15.90
C SER A 117 -0.41 16.34 -16.23
N VAL A 118 0.04 16.68 -17.45
CA VAL A 118 0.32 18.07 -17.88
C VAL A 118 -0.87 18.65 -18.66
N SER A 119 -2.08 18.51 -18.12
CA SER A 119 -3.19 19.42 -18.48
C SER A 119 -3.74 20.20 -17.27
N GLY A 120 -3.03 20.21 -16.14
CA GLY A 120 -3.56 20.92 -14.97
C GLY A 120 -2.61 21.35 -13.86
N SER A 121 -1.28 21.22 -13.96
CA SER A 121 -0.44 21.53 -12.79
C SER A 121 1.03 21.90 -13.05
N ILE A 122 1.37 22.54 -14.17
CA ILE A 122 2.70 23.17 -14.31
C ILE A 122 2.66 24.68 -13.96
N GLU A 123 1.53 25.37 -14.14
CA GLU A 123 1.44 26.80 -13.82
C GLU A 123 1.62 27.11 -12.32
N CYS A 124 1.28 26.19 -11.40
CA CYS A 124 1.43 26.45 -9.96
C CYS A 124 2.87 26.37 -9.41
N TRP A 125 3.83 25.78 -10.13
CA TRP A 125 5.19 25.61 -9.58
C TRP A 125 6.13 26.81 -9.84
N PHE A 126 5.87 27.60 -10.88
CA PHE A 126 6.71 28.77 -11.19
C PHE A 126 6.27 30.05 -10.45
N GLU A 127 5.01 30.17 -10.03
CA GLU A 127 4.54 31.33 -9.25
C GLU A 127 4.95 31.30 -7.77
N GLY A 128 5.19 30.11 -7.19
CA GLY A 128 5.61 29.98 -5.80
C GLY A 128 7.05 30.43 -5.55
N LYS A 129 7.98 30.12 -6.48
CA LYS A 129 9.40 30.48 -6.32
C LYS A 129 9.69 31.96 -6.53
N LYS A 130 8.88 32.66 -7.32
CA LYS A 130 9.06 34.10 -7.56
C LYS A 130 8.72 34.96 -6.33
N LYS A 131 7.77 34.50 -5.51
CA LYS A 131 7.35 35.21 -4.28
C LYS A 131 8.31 35.02 -3.10
N GLU A 132 9.06 33.92 -3.04
CA GLU A 132 10.05 33.72 -1.98
C GLU A 132 11.33 34.55 -2.21
N GLU A 133 11.71 34.82 -3.46
CA GLU A 133 12.87 35.69 -3.75
C GLU A 133 12.56 37.19 -3.57
N GLU A 134 11.35 37.66 -3.89
CA GLU A 134 10.96 39.06 -3.62
C GLU A 134 10.84 39.35 -2.10
N ALA A 135 10.35 38.39 -1.31
CA ALA A 135 10.24 38.56 0.15
C ALA A 135 11.59 38.58 0.88
N LEU A 136 12.63 37.97 0.30
CA LEU A 136 13.98 38.00 0.87
C LEU A 136 14.71 39.33 0.59
N PHE A 137 14.34 40.04 -0.48
CA PHE A 137 14.97 41.31 -0.85
C PHE A 137 14.46 42.45 0.05
N ASP A 138 13.15 42.55 0.27
CA ASP A 138 12.53 43.57 1.14
C ASP A 138 12.90 43.43 2.63
N ALA A 139 13.20 42.21 3.10
CA ALA A 139 13.64 41.99 4.48
C ALA A 139 15.11 42.41 4.72
N SER A 140 15.89 42.62 3.66
CA SER A 140 17.28 43.08 3.77
C SER A 140 17.40 44.61 3.83
N GLU A 141 16.42 45.35 3.29
CA GLU A 141 16.44 46.82 3.26
C GLU A 141 16.00 47.44 4.60
N GLN A 142 15.19 46.74 5.41
CA GLN A 142 14.77 47.22 6.74
C GLN A 142 15.78 46.98 7.86
N ALA A 143 16.88 46.25 7.61
CA ALA A 143 17.90 45.97 8.62
C ALA A 143 19.01 47.03 8.69
N GLU A 144 19.14 47.94 7.71
CA GLU A 144 20.15 49.01 7.74
C GLU A 144 19.67 50.33 8.40
N GLU A 145 18.37 50.52 8.66
CA GLU A 145 17.86 51.79 9.24
C GLU A 145 17.80 51.83 10.79
N VAL A 146 18.16 50.77 11.51
CA VAL A 146 18.14 50.75 12.99
C VAL A 146 19.54 50.80 13.62
N GLY A 147 20.57 51.10 12.83
CA GLY A 147 21.97 51.05 13.21
C GLY A 147 22.74 52.37 13.15
N VAL A 148 22.10 53.53 13.37
CA VAL A 148 22.83 54.79 13.63
C VAL A 148 22.14 55.57 14.74
N GLY A 149 22.78 55.60 15.90
CA GLY A 149 22.37 56.36 17.09
C GLY A 149 23.29 56.06 18.25
#